data_AF-A0A2S4NAM4-F1
#
_entry.id   AF-A0A2S4NAM4-F1
#
_cell.length_a   1.000
_cell.length_b   1.000
_cell.length_c   1.000
_cell.angle_alpha   90.00
_cell.angle_beta   90.00
_cell.angle_gamma   90.00
#
_symmetry.space_group_name_H-M   'P 1'
#
loop_
_entity.id
_entity.type
_entity.pdbx_description
1 polymer ?
#
loop_
_entity_poly.entity_id
_entity_poly.type
_entity_poly.pdbx_seq_one_letter_code
_entity_poly.pdbx_strand_id
1 'polypeptide(L)'
;MKKILLSAVVVFTTIIYSCSSSSTDDSSSTTVAEDKQNITNTINSFYNCLNTLDDGDLSSFLLYSLFNTADQTYNDTYLKNIADKFELQYGDLILNDKFQFATRTGIYTWNSSTQTWSKVANSSLITLKFPSRQNQTTIDSELTLNSYSDVQTSFEANSFWLPNAANLTLKRNGNTVFSLNLSNVTFQTGTNFSMPISADIAIYTAPFTHNFHWTRVSPTDFKLAYDSSTTQGCGTNFELNVKLYDNDYANITSVDEDVKSVNGFLSEGNLRINYAINVQALSAYSDPTDAQVNANSDAEVFYNNSKIGDLDYRTINGQTEIYIIYSDGTSENVDVYVGDFKNQIENIFANYLN
;
A
#
# COMPACT_ATOMS: atom_id res chain seq x y z
N MET A 1 -18.33 1.16 7.45
CA MET A 1 -16.89 1.29 7.19
C MET A 1 -16.59 1.29 5.69
N LYS A 2 -17.23 2.20 4.91
CA LYS A 2 -17.02 2.35 3.46
C LYS A 2 -15.77 3.16 3.09
N LYS A 3 -14.94 3.52 4.08
CA LYS A 3 -13.87 4.53 3.93
C LYS A 3 -12.45 3.99 4.11
N ILE A 4 -12.26 2.73 4.50
CA ILE A 4 -10.91 2.21 4.84
C ILE A 4 -10.33 1.33 3.71
N LEU A 5 -11.16 0.62 2.94
CA LEU A 5 -10.67 -0.13 1.76
C LEU A 5 -10.43 0.75 0.53
N LEU A 6 -11.03 1.94 0.45
CA LEU A 6 -10.80 2.86 -0.67
C LEU A 6 -9.47 3.63 -0.57
N SER A 7 -8.84 3.69 0.60
CA SER A 7 -7.69 4.58 0.84
C SER A 7 -6.39 4.08 0.19
N ALA A 8 -6.24 2.77 -0.04
CA ALA A 8 -5.09 2.21 -0.75
C ALA A 8 -5.22 2.31 -2.28
N VAL A 9 -6.45 2.47 -2.79
CA VAL A 9 -6.75 2.61 -4.22
C VAL A 9 -6.52 4.05 -4.72
N VAL A 10 -6.51 5.03 -3.82
CA VAL A 10 -6.35 6.46 -4.18
C VAL A 10 -4.92 6.85 -4.55
N VAL A 11 -3.89 6.08 -4.15
CA VAL A 11 -2.50 6.38 -4.55
C VAL A 11 -2.23 6.02 -6.01
N PHE A 12 -2.96 5.05 -6.58
CA PHE A 12 -2.82 4.70 -8.00
C PHE A 12 -3.53 5.69 -8.94
N THR A 13 -4.60 6.36 -8.48
CA THR A 13 -5.35 7.34 -9.29
C THR A 13 -4.80 8.76 -9.21
N THR A 14 -3.98 9.11 -8.22
CA THR A 14 -3.39 10.46 -8.10
C THR A 14 -2.01 10.61 -8.76
N ILE A 15 -1.35 9.51 -9.16
CA ILE A 15 -0.01 9.56 -9.78
C ILE A 15 -0.07 9.73 -11.31
N ILE A 16 -1.25 9.76 -11.94
CA ILE A 16 -1.40 9.82 -13.41
C ILE A 16 -1.39 11.26 -13.97
N TYR A 17 -1.20 12.30 -13.15
CA TYR A 17 -1.26 13.71 -13.59
C TYR A 17 0.08 14.32 -14.03
N SER A 18 1.01 13.51 -14.53
CA SER A 18 2.31 13.98 -15.02
C SER A 18 2.39 13.81 -16.52
N CYS A 19 2.73 14.85 -17.27
CA CYS A 19 2.76 14.87 -18.74
C CYS A 19 3.86 15.79 -19.27
N SER A 20 4.51 15.46 -20.38
CA SER A 20 5.78 16.03 -20.83
C SER A 20 5.71 16.97 -22.04
N SER A 21 6.85 17.58 -22.36
CA SER A 21 7.15 18.24 -23.63
C SER A 21 8.23 17.46 -24.39
N SER A 22 7.96 17.18 -25.67
CA SER A 22 8.73 16.24 -26.51
C SER A 22 10.19 16.66 -26.75
N SER A 23 11.12 15.71 -26.57
CA SER A 23 12.41 15.71 -27.26
C SER A 23 12.60 14.41 -28.04
N THR A 24 12.83 14.55 -29.34
CA THR A 24 13.10 13.47 -30.29
C THR A 24 14.55 13.02 -30.15
N ASP A 25 14.74 11.76 -29.75
CA ASP A 25 15.55 10.75 -30.45
C ASP A 25 15.86 9.60 -29.48
N ASP A 26 15.06 8.53 -29.56
CA ASP A 26 15.52 7.18 -29.27
C ASP A 26 14.74 6.23 -30.18
N SER A 27 15.46 5.40 -30.95
CA SER A 27 14.84 4.45 -31.86
C SER A 27 14.07 3.40 -31.06
N SER A 28 12.74 3.48 -31.06
CA SER A 28 11.87 2.43 -30.53
C SER A 28 12.20 1.10 -31.22
N SER A 29 12.40 0.04 -30.44
CA SER A 29 12.62 -1.31 -30.97
C SER A 29 11.32 -1.98 -31.45
N THR A 30 10.18 -1.37 -31.15
CA THR A 30 8.82 -1.85 -31.43
C THR A 30 8.05 -0.84 -32.28
N THR A 31 7.06 -1.33 -33.01
CA THR A 31 6.09 -0.49 -33.73
C THR A 31 5.00 0.01 -32.80
N VAL A 32 4.34 1.13 -33.15
CA VAL A 32 3.20 1.64 -32.37
C VAL A 32 2.10 0.60 -32.18
N ALA A 33 1.81 -0.22 -33.19
CA ALA A 33 0.81 -1.29 -33.06
C ALA A 33 1.21 -2.33 -32.00
N GLU A 34 2.50 -2.68 -31.93
CA GLU A 34 3.03 -3.57 -30.89
C GLU A 34 2.98 -2.91 -29.52
N ASP A 35 3.30 -1.62 -29.42
CA ASP A 35 3.26 -0.86 -28.16
C ASP A 35 1.84 -0.82 -27.57
N LYS A 36 0.84 -0.52 -28.40
CA LYS A 36 -0.58 -0.57 -27.98
C LYS A 36 -0.95 -1.94 -27.41
N GLN A 37 -0.60 -3.00 -28.14
CA GLN A 37 -0.88 -4.37 -27.71
C GLN A 37 -0.14 -4.73 -26.41
N ASN A 38 1.10 -4.28 -26.26
CA ASN A 38 1.93 -4.51 -25.07
C ASN A 38 1.35 -3.81 -23.84
N ILE A 39 0.90 -2.56 -23.97
CA ILE A 39 0.19 -1.83 -22.91
C ILE A 39 -1.09 -2.58 -22.53
N THR A 40 -1.96 -2.90 -23.50
CA THR A 40 -3.22 -3.62 -23.26
C THR A 40 -2.99 -4.95 -22.54
N ASN A 41 -2.02 -5.75 -22.99
CA ASN A 41 -1.68 -7.02 -22.36
C ASN A 41 -1.20 -6.85 -20.92
N THR A 42 -0.44 -5.79 -20.66
CA THR A 42 0.08 -5.51 -19.32
C THR A 42 -1.04 -5.10 -18.36
N ILE A 43 -1.95 -4.22 -18.79
CA ILE A 43 -3.14 -3.84 -18.00
C ILE A 43 -4.06 -5.03 -17.73
N ASN A 44 -4.29 -5.89 -18.74
CA ASN A 44 -5.06 -7.13 -18.53
C ASN A 44 -4.36 -8.08 -17.54
N SER A 45 -3.03 -8.17 -17.60
CA SER A 45 -2.24 -8.98 -16.66
C SER A 45 -2.32 -8.43 -15.25
N PHE A 46 -2.30 -7.10 -15.09
CA PHE A 46 -2.52 -6.44 -13.80
C PHE A 46 -3.87 -6.84 -13.19
N TYR A 47 -4.96 -6.80 -13.95
CA TYR A 47 -6.26 -7.25 -13.45
C TYR A 47 -6.28 -8.73 -13.08
N ASN A 48 -5.59 -9.60 -13.82
CA ASN A 48 -5.43 -11.01 -13.43
C ASN A 48 -4.66 -11.16 -12.11
N CYS A 49 -3.67 -10.31 -11.87
CA CYS A 49 -2.94 -10.27 -10.60
C CYS A 49 -3.83 -9.81 -9.44
N LEU A 50 -4.69 -8.81 -9.66
CA LEU A 50 -5.67 -8.40 -8.66
C LEU A 50 -6.70 -9.50 -8.36
N ASN A 51 -7.17 -10.24 -9.37
CA ASN A 51 -8.00 -11.43 -9.14
C ASN A 51 -7.26 -12.48 -8.31
N THR A 52 -5.97 -12.72 -8.60
CA THR A 52 -5.14 -13.65 -7.82
C THR A 52 -4.99 -13.19 -6.35
N LEU A 53 -4.96 -11.88 -6.11
CA LEU A 53 -4.92 -11.31 -4.76
C LEU A 53 -6.28 -11.51 -4.05
N ASP A 54 -7.39 -11.28 -4.75
CA ASP A 54 -8.76 -11.51 -4.24
C ASP A 54 -9.04 -13.00 -3.98
N ASP A 55 -8.49 -13.90 -4.80
CA ASP A 55 -8.61 -15.35 -4.58
C ASP A 55 -7.61 -15.88 -3.52
N GLY A 56 -6.73 -15.02 -3.00
CA GLY A 56 -5.65 -15.39 -2.09
C GLY A 56 -6.13 -15.89 -0.72
N ASP A 57 -5.22 -16.53 0.02
CA ASP A 57 -5.57 -17.17 1.31
C ASP A 57 -5.98 -16.14 2.38
N LEU A 58 -5.40 -14.93 2.36
CA LEU A 58 -5.84 -13.87 3.26
C LEU A 58 -7.27 -13.43 2.93
N SER A 59 -7.58 -13.22 1.65
CA SER A 59 -8.93 -12.82 1.23
C SER A 59 -9.95 -13.87 1.65
N SER A 60 -9.65 -15.14 1.35
CA SER A 60 -10.43 -16.29 1.80
C SER A 60 -10.59 -16.35 3.33
N PHE A 61 -9.55 -16.01 4.10
CA PHE A 61 -9.63 -15.90 5.56
C PHE A 61 -10.57 -14.77 6.01
N LEU A 62 -10.44 -13.57 5.42
CA LEU A 62 -11.25 -12.40 5.79
C LEU A 62 -12.73 -12.65 5.51
N LEU A 63 -13.07 -13.09 4.30
CA LEU A 63 -14.45 -13.42 3.93
C LEU A 63 -15.03 -14.52 4.84
N TYR A 64 -14.23 -15.52 5.20
CA TYR A 64 -14.70 -16.59 6.09
C TYR A 64 -14.92 -16.13 7.54
N SER A 65 -14.08 -15.24 8.04
CA SER A 65 -13.98 -14.92 9.48
C SER A 65 -14.73 -13.65 9.87
N LEU A 66 -14.85 -12.69 8.94
CA LEU A 66 -15.36 -11.34 9.16
C LEU A 66 -16.62 -11.04 8.35
N PHE A 67 -17.11 -11.96 7.52
CA PHE A 67 -18.33 -11.76 6.75
C PHE A 67 -19.36 -12.85 7.05
N ASN A 68 -20.63 -12.45 7.12
CA ASN A 68 -21.73 -13.39 7.25
C ASN A 68 -21.98 -14.09 5.91
N THR A 69 -22.01 -15.43 5.92
CA THR A 69 -22.19 -16.22 4.69
C THR A 69 -23.57 -16.09 4.06
N ALA A 70 -24.59 -15.64 4.81
CA ALA A 70 -25.96 -15.56 4.28
C ALA A 70 -26.20 -14.29 3.44
N ASP A 71 -25.57 -13.18 3.79
CA ASP A 71 -25.84 -11.86 3.22
C ASP A 71 -24.57 -11.05 2.89
N GLN A 72 -23.38 -11.65 3.02
CA GLN A 72 -22.07 -11.01 2.78
C GLN A 72 -21.88 -9.70 3.56
N THR A 73 -22.52 -9.57 4.72
CA THR A 73 -22.33 -8.39 5.57
C THR A 73 -21.09 -8.52 6.46
N TYR A 74 -20.28 -7.46 6.54
CA TYR A 74 -19.17 -7.38 7.49
C TYR A 74 -19.67 -7.51 8.93
N ASN A 75 -19.06 -8.42 9.69
CA ASN A 75 -19.35 -8.71 11.08
C ASN A 75 -18.09 -9.23 11.80
N ASP A 76 -17.45 -8.37 12.56
CA ASP A 76 -16.29 -8.69 13.41
C ASP A 76 -16.65 -9.03 14.86
N THR A 77 -17.94 -9.06 15.21
CA THR A 77 -18.42 -9.20 16.60
C THR A 77 -17.77 -10.37 17.32
N TYR A 78 -17.61 -11.51 16.64
CA TYR A 78 -17.01 -12.70 17.21
C TYR A 78 -15.52 -12.53 17.51
N LEU A 79 -14.72 -12.06 16.54
CA LEU A 79 -13.28 -11.86 16.73
C LEU A 79 -13.00 -10.71 17.70
N LYS A 80 -13.83 -9.66 17.67
CA LYS A 80 -13.79 -8.58 18.66
C LYS A 80 -14.04 -9.11 20.08
N ASN A 81 -15.06 -9.95 20.28
CA ASN A 81 -15.31 -10.56 21.59
C ASN A 81 -14.11 -11.41 22.06
N ILE A 82 -13.52 -12.20 21.16
CA ILE A 82 -12.30 -12.96 21.46
C ILE A 82 -11.16 -12.05 21.92
N ALA A 83 -10.93 -10.93 21.22
CA ALA A 83 -9.90 -9.95 21.58
C ALA A 83 -10.21 -9.23 22.90
N ASP A 84 -11.43 -8.71 23.07
CA ASP A 84 -11.86 -8.01 24.28
C ASP A 84 -11.75 -8.94 25.53
N LYS A 85 -12.04 -10.23 25.37
CA LYS A 85 -11.88 -11.23 26.45
C LYS A 85 -10.43 -11.47 26.84
N PHE A 86 -9.48 -11.31 25.92
CA PHE A 86 -8.07 -11.41 26.24
C PHE A 86 -7.66 -10.31 27.22
N GLU A 87 -8.03 -9.06 26.92
CA GLU A 87 -7.72 -7.90 27.78
C GLU A 87 -8.43 -7.99 29.13
N LEU A 88 -9.70 -8.45 29.16
CA LEU A 88 -10.41 -8.67 30.41
C LEU A 88 -9.72 -9.71 31.33
N GLN A 89 -9.06 -10.73 30.76
CA GLN A 89 -8.42 -11.79 31.55
C GLN A 89 -6.96 -11.49 31.91
N TYR A 90 -6.23 -10.79 31.05
CA TYR A 90 -4.79 -10.58 31.20
C TYR A 90 -4.39 -9.11 31.35
N GLY A 91 -5.35 -8.20 31.37
CA GLY A 91 -5.18 -6.76 31.42
C GLY A 91 -4.92 -6.15 30.04
N ASP A 92 -5.09 -4.84 29.96
CA ASP A 92 -4.97 -4.04 28.73
C ASP A 92 -3.65 -4.32 27.99
N LEU A 93 -3.70 -4.37 26.66
CA LEU A 93 -2.52 -4.55 25.81
C LEU A 93 -1.68 -3.28 25.72
N ILE A 94 -2.30 -2.11 25.91
CA ILE A 94 -1.65 -0.80 25.87
C ILE A 94 -1.77 -0.14 27.24
N LEU A 95 -0.63 0.23 27.84
CA LEU A 95 -0.57 1.00 29.08
C LEU A 95 0.39 2.19 28.88
N ASN A 96 -0.07 3.40 29.19
CA ASN A 96 0.70 4.65 28.98
C ASN A 96 1.26 4.73 27.54
N ASP A 97 0.39 4.50 26.56
CA ASP A 97 0.71 4.51 25.12
C ASP A 97 1.78 3.50 24.69
N LYS A 98 2.09 2.50 25.53
CA LYS A 98 3.07 1.45 25.27
C LYS A 98 2.44 0.07 25.21
N PHE A 99 2.74 -0.69 24.15
CA PHE A 99 2.33 -2.07 24.03
C PHE A 99 3.09 -2.98 25.01
N GLN A 100 2.32 -3.76 25.78
CA GLN A 100 2.83 -4.55 26.89
C GLN A 100 3.36 -5.93 26.45
N PHE A 101 4.19 -5.99 25.40
CA PHE A 101 4.64 -7.25 24.80
C PHE A 101 5.25 -8.22 25.81
N ALA A 102 6.24 -7.77 26.58
CA ALA A 102 7.00 -8.61 27.52
C ALA A 102 6.13 -9.25 28.62
N THR A 103 5.08 -8.56 29.06
CA THR A 103 4.17 -9.07 30.11
C THR A 103 3.01 -9.88 29.55
N ARG A 104 2.88 -9.94 28.22
CA ARG A 104 1.82 -10.68 27.50
C ARG A 104 2.35 -11.91 26.77
N THR A 105 3.64 -12.20 26.83
CA THR A 105 4.19 -13.40 26.18
C THR A 105 3.62 -14.68 26.78
N GLY A 106 3.37 -15.66 25.93
CA GLY A 106 2.69 -16.90 26.27
C GLY A 106 1.97 -17.51 25.08
N ILE A 107 1.61 -18.78 25.23
CA ILE A 107 0.72 -19.47 24.31
C ILE A 107 -0.66 -19.51 24.95
N TYR A 108 -1.64 -18.93 24.26
CA TYR A 108 -3.01 -18.79 24.71
C TYR A 108 -3.92 -19.56 23.76
N THR A 109 -4.89 -20.26 24.34
CA THR A 109 -5.86 -21.05 23.59
C THR A 109 -7.27 -20.66 24.00
N TRP A 110 -8.08 -20.27 23.03
CA TRP A 110 -9.47 -19.93 23.23
C TRP A 110 -10.30 -21.19 23.47
N ASN A 111 -11.17 -21.15 24.49
CA ASN A 111 -12.16 -22.18 24.74
C ASN A 111 -13.55 -21.67 24.37
N SER A 112 -14.11 -22.17 23.25
CA SER A 112 -15.43 -21.75 22.77
C SER A 112 -16.58 -22.10 23.72
N SER A 113 -16.43 -23.10 24.60
CA SER A 113 -17.47 -23.52 25.52
C SER A 113 -17.59 -22.58 26.72
N THR A 114 -16.44 -22.17 27.28
CA THR A 114 -16.40 -21.25 28.43
C THR A 114 -16.27 -19.79 28.03
N GLN A 115 -15.98 -19.51 26.75
CA GLN A 115 -15.68 -18.18 26.22
C GLN A 115 -14.54 -17.49 26.97
N THR A 116 -13.47 -18.24 27.24
CA THR A 116 -12.29 -17.76 27.95
C THR A 116 -11.02 -18.25 27.29
N TRP A 117 -9.97 -17.44 27.40
CA TRP A 117 -8.60 -17.83 27.12
C TRP A 117 -8.01 -18.67 28.26
N SER A 118 -7.20 -19.65 27.88
CA SER A 118 -6.33 -20.39 28.79
C SER A 118 -4.88 -20.20 28.35
N LYS A 119 -4.01 -19.77 29.26
CA LYS A 119 -2.56 -19.74 29.03
C LYS A 119 -2.02 -21.16 29.23
N VAL A 120 -1.61 -21.81 28.14
CA VAL A 120 -1.22 -23.24 28.13
C VAL A 120 0.29 -23.44 28.22
N ALA A 121 1.08 -22.42 27.88
CA ALA A 121 2.53 -22.45 28.03
C ALA A 121 3.12 -21.04 28.19
N ASN A 122 4.26 -20.96 28.86
CA ASN A 122 5.13 -19.80 28.80
C ASN A 122 5.88 -19.81 27.46
N SER A 123 6.14 -18.61 26.92
CA SER A 123 6.84 -18.41 25.66
C SER A 123 7.54 -17.06 25.70
N SER A 124 8.54 -16.87 24.83
CA SER A 124 9.09 -15.55 24.51
C SER A 124 8.25 -14.78 23.49
N LEU A 125 7.22 -15.41 22.93
CA LEU A 125 6.33 -14.87 21.91
C LEU A 125 4.90 -14.76 22.46
N ILE A 126 4.05 -13.96 21.83
CA ILE A 126 2.60 -14.01 22.04
C ILE A 126 2.00 -14.90 20.96
N THR A 127 1.35 -16.00 21.34
CA THR A 127 0.64 -16.88 20.41
C THR A 127 -0.81 -17.00 20.84
N LEU A 128 -1.73 -16.61 19.97
CA LEU A 128 -3.17 -16.72 20.17
C LEU A 128 -3.72 -17.79 19.25
N LYS A 129 -4.30 -18.85 19.82
CA LYS A 129 -4.95 -19.94 19.08
C LYS A 129 -6.45 -19.87 19.26
N PHE A 130 -7.18 -19.73 18.17
CA PHE A 130 -8.63 -19.52 18.18
C PHE A 130 -9.31 -20.14 16.96
N PRO A 131 -10.61 -20.46 17.03
CA PRO A 131 -11.42 -20.70 15.84
C PRO A 131 -11.60 -19.38 15.09
N SER A 132 -11.40 -19.35 13.78
CA SER A 132 -11.63 -18.16 12.94
C SER A 132 -13.10 -17.75 12.87
N ARG A 133 -14.03 -18.62 13.26
CA ARG A 133 -15.48 -18.40 13.09
C ARG A 133 -16.30 -18.81 14.31
N GLN A 134 -17.39 -18.06 14.54
CA GLN A 134 -18.34 -18.33 15.60
C GLN A 134 -18.97 -19.73 15.44
N ASN A 135 -19.28 -20.37 16.58
CA ASN A 135 -19.88 -21.70 16.67
C ASN A 135 -18.97 -22.84 16.17
N GLN A 136 -17.68 -22.57 15.96
CA GLN A 136 -16.67 -23.62 15.77
C GLN A 136 -15.94 -23.90 17.07
N THR A 137 -15.73 -25.19 17.33
CA THR A 137 -14.94 -25.69 18.46
C THR A 137 -13.52 -26.06 18.05
N THR A 138 -13.31 -26.36 16.77
CA THR A 138 -11.99 -26.60 16.20
C THR A 138 -11.20 -25.30 16.14
N ILE A 139 -10.02 -25.30 16.75
CA ILE A 139 -9.04 -24.24 16.55
C ILE A 139 -8.41 -24.46 15.18
N ASP A 140 -8.66 -23.53 14.28
CA ASP A 140 -8.05 -23.52 12.95
C ASP A 140 -7.07 -22.36 12.77
N SER A 141 -7.06 -21.36 13.67
CA SER A 141 -6.29 -20.14 13.50
C SER A 141 -5.24 -19.95 14.59
N GLU A 142 -4.08 -19.45 14.18
CA GLU A 142 -2.96 -19.14 15.07
C GLU A 142 -2.36 -17.79 14.66
N LEU A 143 -2.46 -16.80 15.54
CA LEU A 143 -1.79 -15.51 15.42
C LEU A 143 -0.57 -15.51 16.33
N THR A 144 0.62 -15.28 15.78
CA THR A 144 1.86 -15.19 16.54
C THR A 144 2.51 -13.83 16.34
N LEU A 145 2.80 -13.13 17.44
CA LEU A 145 3.65 -11.95 17.47
C LEU A 145 4.98 -12.30 18.14
N ASN A 146 6.08 -12.08 17.43
CA ASN A 146 7.43 -12.23 17.93
C ASN A 146 8.29 -11.00 17.61
N SER A 147 9.46 -10.94 18.27
CA SER A 147 10.49 -9.93 18.00
C SER A 147 9.97 -8.49 18.02
N TYR A 148 9.01 -8.21 18.90
CA TYR A 148 8.47 -6.87 19.07
C TYR A 148 9.41 -6.03 19.94
N SER A 149 9.78 -4.86 19.43
CA SER A 149 10.41 -3.80 20.22
C SER A 149 9.87 -2.44 19.81
N ASP A 150 9.92 -1.51 20.74
CA ASP A 150 9.49 -0.14 20.56
C ASP A 150 10.56 0.85 21.01
N VAL A 151 10.42 2.08 20.54
CA VAL A 151 11.23 3.22 20.96
C VAL A 151 10.31 4.37 21.35
N GLN A 152 10.72 5.12 22.37
CA GLN A 152 10.03 6.33 22.75
C GLN A 152 10.30 7.43 21.72
N THR A 153 9.24 7.99 21.17
CA THR A 153 9.22 9.08 20.21
C THR A 153 8.49 10.28 20.79
N SER A 154 8.48 11.39 20.07
CA SER A 154 7.89 12.65 20.48
C SER A 154 6.99 13.26 19.41
N PHE A 155 5.87 13.85 19.83
CA PHE A 155 5.01 14.72 19.03
C PHE A 155 4.45 15.83 19.92
N GLU A 156 4.67 17.10 19.55
CA GLU A 156 4.25 18.28 20.32
C GLU A 156 4.66 18.22 21.80
N ALA A 157 5.90 17.81 22.08
CA ALA A 157 6.46 17.60 23.43
C ALA A 157 5.78 16.50 24.27
N ASN A 158 4.80 15.77 23.73
CA ASN A 158 4.28 14.55 24.32
C ASN A 158 5.12 13.36 23.86
N SER A 159 5.25 12.35 24.73
CA SER A 159 6.00 11.13 24.44
C SER A 159 5.06 10.00 24.03
N PHE A 160 5.43 9.26 22.99
CA PHE A 160 4.70 8.11 22.48
C PHE A 160 5.65 6.92 22.32
N TRP A 161 5.13 5.70 22.25
CA TRP A 161 5.93 4.51 21.95
C TRP A 161 5.53 3.96 20.59
N LEU A 162 6.47 3.97 19.65
CA LEU A 162 6.24 3.44 18.31
C LEU A 162 7.07 2.17 18.11
N PRO A 163 6.50 1.15 17.43
CA PRO A 163 7.23 -0.07 17.16
C PRO A 163 8.42 0.22 16.23
N ASN A 164 9.56 -0.37 16.53
CA ASN A 164 10.74 -0.34 15.67
C ASN A 164 11.15 -1.71 15.12
N ALA A 165 10.57 -2.78 15.66
CA ALA A 165 10.61 -4.11 15.10
C ALA A 165 9.34 -4.85 15.50
N ALA A 166 8.85 -5.69 14.59
CA ALA A 166 7.76 -6.63 14.86
C ALA A 166 7.77 -7.74 13.81
N ASN A 167 7.35 -8.94 14.21
CA ASN A 167 7.05 -10.01 13.28
C ASN A 167 5.74 -10.69 13.68
N LEU A 168 4.73 -10.48 12.86
CA LEU A 168 3.38 -10.98 13.03
C LEU A 168 3.13 -12.06 11.98
N THR A 169 2.58 -13.20 12.37
CA THR A 169 2.19 -14.28 11.45
C THR A 169 0.81 -14.78 11.82
N LEU A 170 -0.09 -14.84 10.84
CA LEU A 170 -1.39 -15.45 10.94
C LEU A 170 -1.41 -16.73 10.10
N LYS A 171 -1.77 -17.83 10.75
CA LYS A 171 -1.99 -19.12 10.09
C LYS A 171 -3.45 -19.53 10.19
N ARG A 172 -3.93 -20.22 9.15
CA ARG A 172 -5.18 -20.99 9.17
C ARG A 172 -4.91 -22.41 8.68
N ASN A 173 -5.40 -23.41 9.42
CA ASN A 173 -5.16 -24.83 9.16
C ASN A 173 -3.66 -25.18 8.99
N GLY A 174 -2.80 -24.47 9.71
CA GLY A 174 -1.33 -24.64 9.65
C GLY A 174 -0.62 -23.88 8.52
N ASN A 175 -1.35 -23.34 7.54
CA ASN A 175 -0.78 -22.57 6.44
C ASN A 175 -0.71 -21.09 6.79
N THR A 176 0.39 -20.41 6.46
CA THR A 176 0.50 -18.96 6.60
C THR A 176 -0.38 -18.28 5.57
N VAL A 177 -1.39 -17.53 6.04
CA VAL A 177 -2.28 -16.74 5.18
C VAL A 177 -1.87 -15.27 5.15
N PHE A 178 -1.23 -14.81 6.23
CA PHE A 178 -0.68 -13.46 6.33
C PHE A 178 0.56 -13.44 7.21
N SER A 179 1.54 -12.60 6.86
CA SER A 179 2.56 -12.19 7.80
C SER A 179 2.97 -10.75 7.57
N LEU A 180 3.42 -10.08 8.63
CA LEU A 180 4.02 -8.76 8.59
C LEU A 180 5.36 -8.82 9.30
N ASN A 181 6.41 -8.32 8.66
CA ASN A 181 7.69 -8.07 9.27
C ASN A 181 8.02 -6.58 9.17
N LEU A 182 8.19 -5.96 10.33
CA LEU A 182 8.69 -4.61 10.49
C LEU A 182 10.14 -4.70 10.98
N SER A 183 11.06 -4.10 10.23
CA SER A 183 12.48 -4.10 10.57
C SER A 183 13.15 -2.79 10.14
N ASN A 184 14.39 -2.57 10.60
CA ASN A 184 15.20 -1.40 10.26
C ASN A 184 14.47 -0.05 10.47
N VAL A 185 13.54 0.00 11.43
CA VAL A 185 12.82 1.23 11.72
C VAL A 185 13.66 2.07 12.65
N THR A 186 14.00 3.28 12.19
CA THR A 186 14.71 4.24 13.01
C THR A 186 13.97 5.57 13.01
N PHE A 187 13.97 6.25 14.16
CA PHE A 187 13.35 7.55 14.34
C PHE A 187 14.41 8.55 14.71
N GLN A 188 14.23 9.80 14.28
CA GLN A 188 14.97 10.90 14.88
C GLN A 188 14.40 11.16 16.28
N THR A 189 15.23 11.02 17.31
CA THR A 189 14.86 11.31 18.70
C THR A 189 15.44 12.66 19.16
N GLY A 190 14.91 13.19 20.27
CA GLY A 190 15.39 14.46 20.85
C GLY A 190 14.87 15.73 20.16
N THR A 191 13.86 15.61 19.30
CA THR A 191 13.11 16.71 18.67
C THR A 191 11.71 16.83 19.26
N ASN A 192 10.97 17.89 18.94
CA ASN A 192 9.54 17.99 19.30
C ASN A 192 8.63 17.10 18.42
N PHE A 193 9.15 16.63 17.28
CA PHE A 193 8.47 15.76 16.33
C PHE A 193 9.45 14.68 15.85
N SER A 194 9.16 13.41 16.11
CA SER A 194 9.99 12.26 15.73
C SER A 194 9.55 11.67 14.39
N MET A 195 10.14 12.16 13.30
CA MET A 195 9.92 11.60 11.96
C MET A 195 10.73 10.30 11.76
N PRO A 196 10.17 9.25 11.13
CA PRO A 196 10.92 8.06 10.74
C PRO A 196 12.05 8.40 9.75
N ILE A 197 13.25 7.88 10.02
CA ILE A 197 14.42 7.98 9.14
C ILE A 197 14.44 6.84 8.14
N SER A 198 14.13 5.63 8.59
CA SER A 198 14.08 4.42 7.77
C SER A 198 12.98 3.50 8.27
N ALA A 199 12.42 2.68 7.39
CA ALA A 199 11.56 1.56 7.77
C ALA A 199 11.49 0.53 6.64
N ASP A 200 11.67 -0.74 6.98
CA ASP A 200 11.46 -1.86 6.09
C ASP A 200 10.22 -2.63 6.55
N ILE A 201 9.24 -2.76 5.65
CA ILE A 201 7.97 -3.48 5.92
C ILE A 201 7.81 -4.56 4.86
N ALA A 202 7.85 -5.82 5.25
CA ALA A 202 7.51 -6.94 4.39
C ALA A 202 6.15 -7.52 4.82
N ILE A 203 5.19 -7.56 3.90
CA ILE A 203 3.86 -8.13 4.10
C ILE A 203 3.70 -9.31 3.14
N TYR A 204 3.37 -10.48 3.68
CA TYR A 204 2.99 -11.63 2.90
C TYR A 204 1.49 -11.82 2.96
N THR A 205 0.87 -12.00 1.81
CA THR A 205 -0.55 -12.25 1.59
C THR A 205 -0.65 -13.30 0.50
N ALA A 206 -0.69 -14.58 0.87
CA ALA A 206 -0.47 -15.67 -0.08
C ALA A 206 -1.31 -15.50 -1.37
N PRO A 207 -0.71 -15.52 -2.58
CA PRO A 207 0.71 -15.84 -2.87
C PRO A 207 1.67 -14.63 -2.95
N PHE A 208 1.21 -13.41 -2.65
CA PHE A 208 1.98 -12.17 -2.78
C PHE A 208 2.94 -11.94 -1.62
N THR A 209 4.10 -11.38 -1.94
CA THR A 209 4.97 -10.68 -0.98
C THR A 209 5.10 -9.24 -1.43
N HIS A 210 4.76 -8.33 -0.52
CA HIS A 210 4.86 -6.88 -0.66
C HIS A 210 6.00 -6.39 0.23
N ASN A 211 6.92 -5.61 -0.32
CA ASN A 211 7.97 -4.96 0.45
C ASN A 211 7.86 -3.45 0.27
N PHE A 212 7.97 -2.73 1.38
CA PHE A 212 8.04 -1.27 1.41
C PHE A 212 9.36 -0.89 2.06
N HIS A 213 10.05 0.04 1.43
CA HIS A 213 11.29 0.62 1.91
C HIS A 213 11.13 2.14 1.99
N TRP A 214 11.01 2.65 3.21
CA TRP A 214 10.99 4.07 3.49
C TRP A 214 12.38 4.55 3.86
N THR A 215 12.82 5.66 3.27
CA THR A 215 14.05 6.35 3.63
C THR A 215 13.84 7.86 3.59
N ARG A 216 14.23 8.54 4.67
CA ARG A 216 14.46 9.98 4.68
C ARG A 216 15.92 10.25 4.30
N VAL A 217 16.12 10.58 3.03
CA VAL A 217 17.45 10.79 2.41
C VAL A 217 18.13 12.04 2.98
N SER A 218 17.35 13.10 3.19
CA SER A 218 17.75 14.33 3.87
C SER A 218 16.55 14.87 4.68
N PRO A 219 16.70 15.92 5.51
CA PRO A 219 15.55 16.51 6.21
C PRO A 219 14.41 17.00 5.29
N THR A 220 14.65 17.17 3.99
CA THR A 220 13.63 17.59 3.03
C THR A 220 13.41 16.61 1.90
N ASP A 221 14.22 15.55 1.77
CA ASP A 221 14.15 14.59 0.67
C ASP A 221 13.79 13.20 1.19
N PHE A 222 12.73 12.62 0.64
CA PHE A 222 12.15 11.36 1.07
C PHE A 222 12.02 10.40 -0.09
N LYS A 223 12.15 9.12 0.20
CA LYS A 223 11.99 8.02 -0.76
C LYS A 223 11.11 6.94 -0.15
N LEU A 224 10.10 6.52 -0.90
CA LEU A 224 9.34 5.31 -0.68
C LEU A 224 9.53 4.41 -1.90
N ALA A 225 10.11 3.23 -1.69
CA ALA A 225 10.14 2.18 -2.69
C ALA A 225 9.18 1.05 -2.29
N TYR A 226 8.53 0.46 -3.29
CA TYR A 226 7.64 -0.66 -3.14
C TYR A 226 7.94 -1.70 -4.20
N ASP A 227 7.92 -2.96 -3.81
CA ASP A 227 7.89 -4.09 -4.71
C ASP A 227 6.86 -5.11 -4.24
N SER A 228 6.15 -5.69 -5.19
CA SER A 228 5.24 -6.79 -4.97
C SER A 228 5.51 -7.85 -5.99
N SER A 229 5.58 -9.10 -5.54
CA SER A 229 5.84 -10.23 -6.41
C SER A 229 5.07 -11.47 -5.98
N THR A 230 4.82 -12.33 -6.97
CA THR A 230 4.34 -13.70 -6.78
C THR A 230 5.26 -14.67 -7.52
N THR A 231 5.22 -15.94 -7.16
CA THR A 231 5.91 -16.99 -7.92
C THR A 231 5.35 -17.19 -9.33
N GLN A 232 4.12 -16.73 -9.58
CA GLN A 232 3.35 -16.91 -10.81
C GLN A 232 3.58 -15.80 -11.84
N GLY A 233 4.39 -14.78 -11.51
CA GLY A 233 4.80 -13.74 -12.46
C GLY A 233 4.08 -12.40 -12.32
N CYS A 234 3.19 -12.23 -11.34
CA CYS A 234 2.69 -10.90 -10.97
C CYS A 234 3.82 -10.11 -10.32
N GLY A 235 4.05 -8.88 -10.80
CA GLY A 235 5.17 -8.04 -10.40
C GLY A 235 4.84 -6.56 -10.57
N THR A 236 4.69 -5.86 -9.45
CA THR A 236 4.47 -4.42 -9.41
C THR A 236 5.61 -3.77 -8.65
N ASN A 237 6.18 -2.68 -9.16
CA ASN A 237 7.18 -1.91 -8.45
C ASN A 237 6.84 -0.43 -8.56
N PHE A 238 7.05 0.34 -7.50
CA PHE A 238 7.07 1.78 -7.63
C PHE A 238 8.16 2.39 -6.77
N GLU A 239 8.64 3.54 -7.19
CA GLU A 239 9.47 4.42 -6.40
C GLU A 239 8.82 5.80 -6.42
N LEU A 240 8.71 6.41 -5.24
CA LEU A 240 8.22 7.76 -5.04
C LEU A 240 9.28 8.54 -4.25
N ASN A 241 9.83 9.56 -4.89
CA ASN A 241 10.73 10.51 -4.29
C ASN A 241 9.99 11.84 -4.10
N VAL A 242 9.93 12.34 -2.87
CA VAL A 242 9.26 13.60 -2.51
C VAL A 242 10.27 14.55 -1.92
N LYS A 243 10.27 15.80 -2.41
CA LYS A 243 11.06 16.88 -1.85
C LYS A 243 10.16 17.94 -1.23
N LEU A 244 10.38 18.26 0.03
CA LEU A 244 9.65 19.30 0.76
C LEU A 244 10.33 20.68 0.68
N TYR A 245 9.57 21.72 1.01
CA TYR A 245 10.10 23.08 1.16
C TYR A 245 11.07 23.18 2.35
N ASP A 246 10.66 22.62 3.47
CA ASP A 246 11.39 22.61 4.73
C ASP A 246 11.19 21.28 5.48
N ASN A 247 11.72 21.22 6.70
CA ASN A 247 11.69 20.04 7.56
C ASN A 247 10.74 20.22 8.76
N ASP A 248 9.78 21.15 8.67
CA ASP A 248 8.78 21.38 9.68
C ASP A 248 7.59 20.42 9.51
N TYR A 249 7.87 19.13 9.73
CA TYR A 249 6.91 18.05 9.49
C TYR A 249 5.61 18.18 10.29
N ALA A 250 5.61 18.98 11.37
CA ALA A 250 4.42 19.23 12.17
C ALA A 250 3.42 20.16 11.48
N ASN A 251 3.85 20.92 10.46
CA ASN A 251 3.07 21.96 9.81
C ASN A 251 2.81 21.70 8.32
N ILE A 252 2.90 20.44 7.87
CA ILE A 252 2.50 20.07 6.50
C ILE A 252 0.97 20.21 6.37
N THR A 253 0.51 21.15 5.56
CA THR A 253 -0.89 21.49 5.30
C THR A 253 -1.37 20.95 3.96
N SER A 254 -0.55 21.02 2.90
CA SER A 254 -0.96 20.65 1.56
C SER A 254 0.20 20.39 0.60
N VAL A 255 -0.09 19.73 -0.52
CA VAL A 255 0.93 19.41 -1.53
C VAL A 255 1.47 20.69 -2.19
N ASP A 256 0.62 21.67 -2.48
CA ASP A 256 1.00 22.92 -3.17
C ASP A 256 1.83 23.88 -2.31
N GLU A 257 1.67 23.84 -0.98
CA GLU A 257 2.42 24.68 -0.04
C GLU A 257 3.72 24.01 0.44
N ASP A 258 3.72 22.69 0.66
CA ASP A 258 4.82 22.01 1.36
C ASP A 258 5.72 21.15 0.46
N VAL A 259 5.27 20.80 -0.75
CA VAL A 259 6.03 19.95 -1.68
C VAL A 259 6.65 20.78 -2.79
N LYS A 260 7.97 20.66 -2.95
CA LYS A 260 8.73 21.27 -4.06
C LYS A 260 8.64 20.44 -5.32
N SER A 261 8.87 19.14 -5.20
CA SER A 261 8.87 18.25 -6.36
C SER A 261 8.58 16.81 -5.97
N VAL A 262 8.08 16.09 -6.96
CA VAL A 262 7.76 14.66 -6.87
C VAL A 262 8.35 13.99 -8.10
N ASN A 263 9.03 12.86 -7.95
CA ASN A 263 9.51 12.08 -9.08
C ASN A 263 9.62 10.61 -8.71
N GLY A 264 9.74 9.75 -9.71
CA GLY A 264 9.92 8.33 -9.47
C GLY A 264 9.47 7.50 -10.67
N PHE A 265 9.03 6.29 -10.39
CA PHE A 265 8.47 5.42 -11.41
C PHE A 265 7.40 4.50 -10.85
N LEU A 266 6.56 4.00 -11.74
CA LEU A 266 5.66 2.88 -11.51
C LEU A 266 5.92 1.85 -12.63
N SER A 267 5.99 0.58 -12.30
CA SER A 267 6.09 -0.50 -13.27
C SER A 267 5.20 -1.68 -12.92
N GLU A 268 4.65 -2.28 -13.97
CA GLU A 268 3.92 -3.54 -13.92
C GLU A 268 4.50 -4.45 -14.99
N GLY A 269 5.10 -5.56 -14.57
CA GLY A 269 5.88 -6.41 -15.47
C GLY A 269 6.92 -5.61 -16.25
N ASN A 270 6.76 -5.58 -17.59
CA ASN A 270 7.69 -4.90 -18.49
C ASN A 270 7.31 -3.46 -18.84
N LEU A 271 6.10 -3.02 -18.46
CA LEU A 271 5.65 -1.64 -18.67
C LEU A 271 6.11 -0.79 -17.49
N ARG A 272 6.66 0.38 -17.78
CA ARG A 272 7.14 1.33 -16.77
C ARG A 272 6.80 2.75 -17.17
N ILE A 273 6.34 3.54 -16.22
CA ILE A 273 6.13 4.97 -16.36
C ILE A 273 7.13 5.65 -15.42
N ASN A 274 8.06 6.41 -15.96
CA ASN A 274 8.86 7.35 -15.19
C ASN A 274 8.09 8.67 -15.12
N TYR A 275 8.07 9.32 -13.96
CA TYR A 275 7.40 10.61 -13.80
C TYR A 275 8.27 11.59 -13.02
N ALA A 276 8.14 12.89 -13.35
CA ALA A 276 8.71 13.99 -12.60
C ALA A 276 7.78 15.20 -12.65
N ILE A 277 7.52 15.81 -11.49
CA ILE A 277 6.59 16.93 -11.33
C ILE A 277 7.29 18.01 -10.51
N ASN A 278 7.35 19.21 -11.08
CA ASN A 278 7.78 20.43 -10.42
C ASN A 278 6.57 21.10 -9.74
N VAL A 279 6.20 20.59 -8.57
CA VAL A 279 5.06 21.07 -7.79
C VAL A 279 5.21 22.55 -7.45
N GLN A 280 6.41 23.00 -7.11
CA GLN A 280 6.70 24.42 -6.84
C GLN A 280 6.32 25.34 -7.99
N ALA A 281 6.61 24.95 -9.23
CA ALA A 281 6.27 25.78 -10.38
C ALA A 281 4.77 25.73 -10.68
N LEU A 282 4.12 24.57 -10.49
CA LEU A 282 2.69 24.41 -10.70
C LEU A 282 1.85 25.16 -9.66
N SER A 283 2.27 25.16 -8.39
CA SER A 283 1.54 25.85 -7.31
C SER A 283 1.57 27.37 -7.42
N ALA A 284 2.45 27.92 -8.27
CA ALA A 284 2.42 29.35 -8.61
C ALA A 284 1.22 29.73 -9.50
N TYR A 285 0.49 28.77 -10.05
CA TYR A 285 -0.70 28.99 -10.88
C TYR A 285 -1.96 28.57 -10.12
N SER A 286 -2.96 29.45 -10.09
CA SER A 286 -4.28 29.11 -9.52
C SER A 286 -5.07 28.15 -10.40
N ASP A 287 -4.85 28.22 -11.72
CA ASP A 287 -5.48 27.38 -12.74
C ASP A 287 -4.49 27.23 -13.92
N PRO A 288 -3.57 26.25 -13.85
CA PRO A 288 -2.55 26.08 -14.87
C PRO A 288 -3.15 25.62 -16.21
N THR A 289 -2.74 26.27 -17.29
CA THR A 289 -3.04 25.82 -18.65
C THR A 289 -2.35 24.49 -18.96
N ASP A 290 -2.87 23.73 -19.93
CA ASP A 290 -2.26 22.48 -20.41
C ASP A 290 -0.75 22.63 -20.68
N ALA A 291 -0.35 23.74 -21.33
CA ALA A 291 1.05 24.01 -21.63
C ALA A 291 1.90 24.26 -20.37
N GLN A 292 1.33 24.84 -19.31
CA GLN A 292 2.03 25.02 -18.04
C GLN A 292 2.15 23.70 -17.28
N VAL A 293 1.13 22.83 -17.36
CA VAL A 293 1.21 21.46 -16.82
C VAL A 293 2.30 20.67 -17.53
N ASN A 294 2.28 20.62 -18.86
CA ASN A 294 3.25 19.85 -19.66
C ASN A 294 4.68 20.40 -19.61
N ALA A 295 4.86 21.68 -19.27
CA ALA A 295 6.19 22.28 -19.09
C ALA A 295 6.78 22.02 -17.69
N ASN A 296 5.96 21.65 -16.71
CA ASN A 296 6.37 21.46 -15.31
C ASN A 296 6.10 20.04 -14.80
N SER A 297 5.67 19.16 -15.69
CA SER A 297 5.63 17.74 -15.44
C SER A 297 6.27 17.00 -16.62
N ASP A 298 6.60 15.74 -16.41
CA ASP A 298 7.20 14.86 -17.39
C ASP A 298 6.76 13.44 -17.06
N ALA A 299 6.28 12.69 -18.04
CA ALA A 299 6.03 11.28 -17.85
C ALA A 299 6.33 10.50 -19.12
N GLU A 300 7.24 9.55 -18.97
CA GLU A 300 7.77 8.76 -20.06
C GLU A 300 7.34 7.31 -19.90
N VAL A 301 6.80 6.74 -20.96
CA VAL A 301 6.32 5.35 -20.99
C VAL A 301 7.38 4.47 -21.64
N PHE A 302 7.75 3.40 -20.95
CA PHE A 302 8.73 2.41 -21.38
C PHE A 302 8.12 1.02 -21.43
N TYR A 303 8.55 0.23 -22.41
CA TYR A 303 8.32 -1.21 -22.43
C TYR A 303 9.66 -1.93 -22.65
N ASN A 304 9.98 -2.92 -21.80
CA ASN A 304 11.29 -3.61 -21.82
C ASN A 304 12.49 -2.62 -21.81
N ASN A 305 12.37 -1.55 -21.01
CA ASN A 305 13.35 -0.46 -20.91
C ASN A 305 13.57 0.35 -22.20
N SER A 306 12.77 0.15 -23.25
CA SER A 306 12.75 1.02 -24.44
C SER A 306 11.63 2.04 -24.27
N LYS A 307 11.89 3.33 -24.52
CA LYS A 307 10.86 4.37 -24.50
C LYS A 307 9.90 4.14 -25.66
N ILE A 308 8.61 4.04 -25.37
CA ILE A 308 7.54 3.81 -26.35
C ILE A 308 6.65 5.05 -26.54
N GLY A 309 6.69 5.99 -25.60
CA GLY A 309 6.00 7.26 -25.73
C GLY A 309 6.15 8.18 -24.53
N ASP A 310 5.47 9.31 -24.64
CA ASP A 310 5.38 10.38 -23.67
C ASP A 310 3.91 10.60 -23.30
N LEU A 311 3.58 10.84 -22.03
CA LEU A 311 2.23 11.23 -21.66
C LEU A 311 2.07 12.76 -21.82
N ASP A 312 0.91 13.19 -22.30
CA ASP A 312 0.60 14.60 -22.62
C ASP A 312 -0.78 14.98 -22.03
N TYR A 313 -0.81 16.07 -21.26
CA TYR A 313 -2.01 16.54 -20.55
C TYR A 313 -2.79 17.42 -21.51
N ARG A 314 -4.09 17.13 -21.67
CA ARG A 314 -4.96 17.90 -22.55
C ARG A 314 -6.30 18.17 -21.88
N THR A 315 -6.82 19.37 -22.06
CA THR A 315 -8.19 19.70 -21.69
C THR A 315 -9.08 19.63 -22.94
N ILE A 316 -9.95 18.62 -23.02
CA ILE A 316 -10.89 18.42 -24.12
C ILE A 316 -12.32 18.51 -23.58
N ASN A 317 -13.12 19.41 -24.16
CA ASN A 317 -14.49 19.69 -23.71
C ASN A 317 -14.61 20.02 -22.20
N GLY A 318 -13.57 20.65 -21.63
CA GLY A 318 -13.51 20.98 -20.21
C GLY A 318 -13.23 19.80 -19.29
N GLN A 319 -12.85 18.65 -19.85
CA GLN A 319 -12.38 17.48 -19.11
C GLN A 319 -10.89 17.30 -19.32
N THR A 320 -10.20 16.95 -18.25
CA THR A 320 -8.81 16.53 -18.28
C THR A 320 -8.72 15.14 -18.92
N GLU A 321 -7.93 15.04 -19.99
CA GLU A 321 -7.59 13.80 -20.67
C GLU A 321 -6.06 13.65 -20.73
N ILE A 322 -5.58 12.42 -20.67
CA ILE A 322 -4.16 12.09 -20.81
C ILE A 322 -3.97 11.35 -22.12
N TYR A 323 -3.04 11.81 -22.94
CA TYR A 323 -2.70 11.17 -24.21
C TYR A 323 -1.32 10.56 -24.12
N ILE A 324 -1.12 9.38 -24.71
CA ILE A 324 0.23 8.92 -25.03
C ILE A 324 0.60 9.42 -26.43
N ILE A 325 1.76 10.03 -26.56
CA ILE A 325 2.40 10.42 -27.82
C ILE A 325 3.47 9.37 -28.12
N TYR A 326 3.28 8.61 -29.19
CA TYR A 326 4.21 7.57 -29.60
C TYR A 326 5.41 8.13 -30.37
N SER A 327 6.44 7.30 -30.54
CA SER A 327 7.67 7.64 -31.27
C SER A 327 7.45 8.10 -32.71
N ASP A 328 6.37 7.68 -33.38
CA ASP A 328 6.01 8.11 -34.74
C ASP A 328 5.21 9.43 -34.79
N GLY A 329 4.97 10.05 -33.63
CA GLY A 329 4.19 11.28 -33.48
C GLY A 329 2.68 11.09 -33.46
N THR A 330 2.18 9.86 -33.62
CA THR A 330 0.76 9.56 -33.40
C THR A 330 0.42 9.69 -31.91
N SER A 331 -0.85 9.93 -31.59
CA SER A 331 -1.29 9.97 -30.19
C SER A 331 -2.63 9.28 -29.98
N GLU A 332 -2.87 8.83 -28.76
CA GLU A 332 -4.09 8.14 -28.35
C GLU A 332 -4.42 8.50 -26.91
N ASN A 333 -5.72 8.64 -26.60
CA ASN A 333 -6.16 8.86 -25.22
C ASN A 333 -5.90 7.58 -24.40
N VAL A 334 -5.24 7.71 -23.25
CA VAL A 334 -4.89 6.60 -22.36
C VAL A 334 -6.14 5.88 -21.80
N ASP A 335 -7.31 6.53 -21.79
CA ASP A 335 -8.59 5.93 -21.39
C ASP A 335 -8.95 4.67 -22.19
N VAL A 336 -8.42 4.49 -23.40
CA VAL A 336 -8.62 3.23 -24.14
C VAL A 336 -8.01 2.01 -23.41
N TYR A 337 -7.04 2.24 -22.52
CA TYR A 337 -6.38 1.20 -21.72
C TYR A 337 -6.96 1.08 -20.31
N VAL A 338 -7.37 2.21 -19.71
CA VAL A 338 -7.71 2.28 -18.27
C VAL A 338 -9.10 2.84 -17.98
N GLY A 339 -9.89 3.18 -18.99
CA GLY A 339 -11.19 3.83 -18.83
C GLY A 339 -12.22 2.98 -18.07
N ASP A 340 -12.05 1.66 -18.02
CA ASP A 340 -12.89 0.74 -17.24
C ASP A 340 -12.31 0.38 -15.86
N PHE A 341 -11.16 0.94 -15.48
CA PHE A 341 -10.40 0.57 -14.28
C PHE A 341 -11.27 0.54 -13.03
N LYS A 342 -12.05 1.60 -12.78
CA LYS A 342 -12.93 1.65 -11.61
C LYS A 342 -13.90 0.47 -11.58
N ASN A 343 -14.55 0.17 -12.70
CA ASN A 343 -15.51 -0.92 -12.79
C ASN A 343 -14.81 -2.28 -12.61
N GLN A 344 -13.61 -2.45 -13.17
CA GLN A 344 -12.82 -3.67 -12.98
C GLN A 344 -12.45 -3.88 -11.51
N ILE A 345 -11.96 -2.86 -10.81
CA ILE A 345 -11.66 -2.92 -9.37
C ILE A 345 -12.92 -3.25 -8.56
N GLU A 346 -14.04 -2.57 -8.83
CA GLU A 346 -15.32 -2.82 -8.14
C GLU A 346 -15.81 -4.25 -8.37
N ASN A 347 -15.64 -4.80 -9.57
CA ASN A 347 -16.01 -6.17 -9.89
C ASN A 347 -15.12 -7.20 -9.21
N ILE A 348 -13.80 -6.99 -9.21
CA ILE A 348 -12.83 -7.91 -8.58
C ILE A 348 -13.11 -8.01 -7.08
N PHE A 349 -13.27 -6.87 -6.40
CA PHE A 349 -13.48 -6.84 -4.95
C PHE A 349 -14.95 -6.78 -4.54
N ALA A 350 -15.88 -7.21 -5.40
CA ALA A 350 -17.32 -7.09 -5.17
C ALA A 350 -17.78 -7.74 -3.86
N ASN A 351 -17.16 -8.85 -3.46
CA ASN A 351 -17.46 -9.55 -2.21
C ASN A 351 -17.20 -8.71 -0.94
N TYR A 352 -16.41 -7.65 -1.05
CA TYR A 352 -16.09 -6.74 0.05
C TYR A 352 -16.89 -5.44 0.03
N LEU A 353 -17.45 -5.08 -1.12
CA LEU A 353 -18.04 -3.76 -1.37
C LEU A 353 -19.57 -3.75 -1.28
N ASN A 354 -20.20 -4.91 -1.46
CA ASN A 354 -21.65 -5.06 -1.51
C ASN A 354 -22.31 -5.11 -0.13
#